data_AF-A0A970KE74-F1
#
_entry.id   AF-A0A970KE74-F1
#
_cell.length_a   1.000
_cell.length_b   1.000
_cell.length_c   1.000
_cell.angle_alpha   90.00
_cell.angle_beta   90.00
_cell.angle_gamma   90.00
#
_symmetry.space_group_name_H-M   'P 1'
#
loop_
_entity.id
_entity.type
_entity.pdbx_description
1 polymer ?
#
loop_
_entity_poly.entity_id
_entity_poly.type
_entity_poly.pdbx_seq_one_letter_code
_entity_poly.pdbx_strand_id
1 'polypeptide(L)'
;MENNNGTIYTKLVNKSVLKRKVYHNTFEVFKEFKMVADLIRFEAEQKLTHDELPFKVEFRDKGEFECELRFSGDSLIFTMHTNVFEFSRVHEVMKTPYVIEDPERSYCGVIHIYNFLADSFRYNRMNDIGYLVARVFINKERFFLVEGKHQTKFYYNQFMGEPISQQAMRDIIESAMRYSLDFDLLVPPYDLIKETSVSDMMENSFNMKVRTAKRLGFKFQADHDQQQKEGA
;
A
#
# COMPACT_ATOMS: atom_id res chain seq x y z
N MET A 1 -31.53 6.66 -38.75
CA MET A 1 -30.25 6.22 -38.13
C MET A 1 -29.63 7.43 -37.46
N GLU A 2 -30.08 7.75 -36.26
CA GLU A 2 -29.62 8.93 -35.53
C GLU A 2 -28.22 8.70 -34.95
N ASN A 3 -27.25 9.46 -35.47
CA ASN A 3 -25.98 9.91 -34.87
C ASN A 3 -25.39 9.15 -33.66
N ASN A 4 -25.21 7.84 -33.77
CA ASN A 4 -24.49 7.04 -32.78
C ASN A 4 -22.99 7.43 -32.66
N ASN A 5 -22.45 8.13 -33.66
CA ASN A 5 -21.04 8.58 -33.67
C ASN A 5 -20.80 9.81 -32.77
N GLY A 6 -21.80 10.67 -32.58
CA GLY A 6 -21.68 11.82 -31.67
C GLY A 6 -21.65 11.38 -30.21
N THR A 7 -22.44 10.35 -29.85
CA THR A 7 -22.55 9.86 -28.48
C THR A 7 -21.31 9.08 -28.04
N ILE A 8 -20.67 8.29 -28.92
CA ILE A 8 -19.42 7.58 -28.60
C ILE A 8 -18.24 8.55 -28.48
N TYR A 9 -18.15 9.56 -29.34
CA TYR A 9 -17.08 10.56 -29.30
C TYR A 9 -17.13 11.34 -27.99
N THR A 10 -18.30 11.84 -27.59
CA THR A 10 -18.47 12.54 -26.31
C THR A 10 -18.11 11.65 -25.12
N LYS A 11 -18.54 10.38 -25.11
CA LYS A 11 -18.16 9.43 -24.04
C LYS A 11 -16.65 9.20 -23.97
N LEU A 12 -15.99 9.06 -25.13
CA LEU A 12 -14.55 8.85 -25.20
C LEU A 12 -13.79 10.07 -24.67
N VAL A 13 -14.18 11.28 -25.09
CA VAL A 13 -13.58 12.53 -24.63
C VAL A 13 -13.76 12.69 -23.12
N ASN A 14 -15.00 12.56 -22.61
CA ASN A 14 -15.28 12.71 -21.18
C ASN A 14 -14.48 11.70 -20.34
N LYS A 15 -14.43 10.44 -20.77
CA LYS A 15 -13.69 9.40 -20.06
C LYS A 15 -12.18 9.68 -20.01
N SER A 16 -11.64 10.18 -21.13
CA SER A 16 -10.22 10.49 -21.25
C SER A 16 -9.85 11.69 -20.38
N VAL A 17 -10.68 12.74 -20.38
CA VAL A 17 -10.50 13.93 -19.54
C VAL A 17 -10.55 13.56 -18.06
N LEU A 18 -11.54 12.74 -17.65
CA LEU A 18 -11.66 12.26 -16.28
C LEU A 18 -10.41 11.48 -15.84
N LYS A 19 -10.01 10.45 -16.59
CA LYS A 19 -8.85 9.62 -16.24
C LYS A 19 -7.57 10.45 -16.18
N ARG A 20 -7.37 11.39 -17.10
CA ARG A 20 -6.21 12.28 -17.09
C ARG A 20 -6.20 13.18 -15.84
N LYS A 21 -7.36 13.71 -15.44
CA LYS A 21 -7.48 14.53 -14.22
C LYS A 21 -7.15 13.72 -12.96
N VAL A 22 -7.72 12.52 -12.83
CA VAL A 22 -7.46 11.63 -11.68
C VAL A 22 -5.98 11.22 -11.63
N TYR A 23 -5.39 10.85 -12.77
CA TYR A 23 -3.97 10.53 -12.86
C TYR A 23 -3.09 11.69 -12.39
N HIS A 24 -3.33 12.89 -12.90
CA HIS A 24 -2.54 14.07 -12.55
C HIS A 24 -2.65 14.40 -11.06
N ASN A 25 -3.87 14.39 -10.50
CA ASN A 25 -4.07 14.58 -9.07
C ASN A 25 -3.30 13.54 -8.23
N THR A 26 -3.36 12.27 -8.62
CA THR A 26 -2.69 11.18 -7.90
C THR A 26 -1.18 11.34 -7.98
N PHE A 27 -0.65 11.76 -9.13
CA PHE A 27 0.77 11.98 -9.33
C PHE A 27 1.31 13.13 -8.46
N GLU A 28 0.58 14.26 -8.40
CA GLU A 28 0.97 15.37 -7.52
C GLU A 28 0.87 14.97 -6.04
N VAL A 29 -0.19 14.26 -5.64
CA VAL A 29 -0.29 13.69 -4.28
C VAL A 29 0.86 12.73 -3.99
N PHE A 30 1.30 11.91 -4.96
CA PHE A 30 2.41 11.00 -4.76
C PHE A 30 3.74 11.73 -4.54
N LYS A 31 3.98 12.85 -5.25
CA LYS A 31 5.14 13.72 -4.97
C LYS A 31 5.08 14.30 -3.55
N GLU A 32 3.92 14.75 -3.12
CA GLU A 32 3.71 15.24 -1.74
C GLU A 32 3.98 14.12 -0.72
N PHE A 33 3.52 12.88 -0.98
CA PHE A 33 3.84 11.71 -0.16
C PHE A 33 5.35 11.48 -0.01
N LYS A 34 6.12 11.59 -1.10
CA LYS A 34 7.58 11.48 -1.07
C LYS A 34 8.21 12.55 -0.17
N MET A 35 7.76 13.80 -0.29
CA MET A 35 8.24 14.89 0.54
C MET A 35 7.95 14.65 2.02
N VAL A 36 6.74 14.20 2.35
CA VAL A 36 6.37 13.88 3.74
C VAL A 36 7.18 12.69 4.27
N ALA A 37 7.42 11.66 3.46
CA ALA A 37 8.26 10.52 3.87
C ALA A 37 9.71 10.95 4.15
N ASP A 38 10.29 11.81 3.33
CA ASP A 38 11.64 12.36 3.57
C ASP A 38 11.68 13.28 4.79
N LEU A 39 10.62 14.04 5.04
CA LEU A 39 10.47 14.85 6.26
C LEU A 39 10.46 13.96 7.52
N ILE A 40 9.69 12.86 7.52
CA ILE A 40 9.66 11.89 8.62
C ILE A 40 11.06 11.31 8.86
N ARG A 41 11.78 10.95 7.78
CA ARG A 41 13.16 10.49 7.88
C ARG A 41 14.06 11.55 8.52
N PHE A 42 13.97 12.80 8.09
CA PHE A 42 14.75 13.91 8.64
C PHE A 42 14.50 14.13 10.14
N GLU A 43 13.24 14.15 10.55
CA GLU A 43 12.85 14.29 11.96
C GLU A 43 13.33 13.13 12.82
N ALA A 44 13.26 11.91 12.28
CA ALA A 44 13.75 10.71 12.97
C ALA A 44 15.28 10.75 13.14
N GLU A 45 16.02 11.12 12.10
CA GLU A 45 17.48 11.23 12.13
C GLU A 45 17.96 12.23 13.19
N GLN A 46 17.31 13.39 13.29
CA GLN A 46 17.66 14.38 14.31
C GLN A 46 17.48 13.85 15.73
N LYS A 47 16.37 13.15 16.00
CA LYS A 47 16.09 12.55 17.31
C LYS A 47 17.08 11.43 17.64
N LEU A 48 17.34 10.53 16.69
CA LEU A 48 18.26 9.40 16.89
C LEU A 48 19.71 9.84 17.12
N THR A 49 20.15 10.91 16.43
CA THR A 49 21.48 11.50 16.64
C THR A 49 21.60 12.07 18.05
N HIS A 50 20.54 12.71 18.55
CA HIS A 50 20.50 13.24 19.92
C HIS A 50 20.61 12.13 20.97
N ASP A 51 19.95 11.00 20.73
CA ASP A 51 19.90 9.87 21.67
C ASP A 51 21.08 8.88 21.53
N GLU A 52 22.07 9.16 20.67
CA GLU A 52 23.23 8.30 20.36
C GLU A 52 22.87 6.85 19.97
N LEU A 53 21.70 6.67 19.35
CA LEU A 53 21.21 5.35 18.98
C LEU A 53 21.80 4.87 17.64
N PRO A 54 22.17 3.58 17.51
CA PRO A 54 22.81 3.05 16.29
C PRO A 54 21.84 2.85 15.11
N PHE A 55 20.57 3.21 15.26
CA PHE A 55 19.54 2.99 14.26
C PHE A 55 19.55 4.09 13.19
N LYS A 56 19.19 3.72 11.96
CA LYS A 56 19.07 4.66 10.84
C LYS A 56 17.70 4.55 10.19
N VAL A 57 17.13 5.70 9.89
CA VAL A 57 15.98 5.84 9.00
C VAL A 57 16.49 6.42 7.69
N GLU A 58 16.22 5.75 6.59
CA GLU A 58 16.67 6.15 5.25
C GLU A 58 15.48 6.34 4.32
N PHE A 59 15.52 7.40 3.51
CA PHE A 59 14.59 7.63 2.41
C PHE A 59 15.34 7.52 1.09
N ARG A 60 14.73 6.88 0.09
CA ARG A 60 15.27 6.76 -1.27
C ARG A 60 14.18 7.01 -2.28
N ASP A 61 14.34 8.03 -3.11
CA ASP A 61 13.51 8.21 -4.30
C ASP A 61 13.98 7.22 -5.39
N LYS A 62 13.07 6.40 -5.92
CA LYS A 62 13.34 5.37 -6.93
C LYS A 62 12.70 5.69 -8.28
N GLY A 63 12.58 6.98 -8.58
CA GLY A 63 12.03 7.48 -9.84
C GLY A 63 10.56 7.87 -9.68
N GLU A 64 9.91 8.25 -10.78
CA GLU A 64 8.65 9.00 -10.75
C GLU A 64 7.51 8.32 -9.96
N PHE A 65 7.47 6.99 -9.96
CA PHE A 65 6.36 6.20 -9.42
C PHE A 65 6.73 5.34 -8.21
N GLU A 66 7.95 5.46 -7.67
CA GLU A 66 8.40 4.65 -6.55
C GLU A 66 9.28 5.43 -5.55
N CYS A 67 9.10 5.17 -4.26
CA CYS A 67 10.08 5.52 -3.24
C CYS A 67 10.14 4.46 -2.13
N GLU A 68 11.23 4.49 -1.36
CA GLU A 68 11.49 3.57 -0.26
C GLU A 68 11.76 4.37 1.02
N LEU A 69 11.14 3.94 2.13
CA LEU A 69 11.43 4.39 3.48
C LEU A 69 11.87 3.18 4.32
N ARG A 70 13.11 3.16 4.77
CA ARG A 70 13.72 2.04 5.51
C ARG A 70 13.96 2.42 6.97
N PHE A 71 13.61 1.53 7.88
CA PHE A 71 13.74 1.74 9.33
C PHE A 71 13.72 0.41 10.06
N SER A 72 14.48 0.27 11.14
CA SER A 72 14.42 -0.86 12.09
C SER A 72 14.38 -2.28 11.47
N GLY A 73 15.04 -2.50 10.32
CA GLY A 73 15.04 -3.79 9.63
C GLY A 73 13.86 -4.03 8.67
N ASP A 74 12.90 -3.11 8.61
CA ASP A 74 11.81 -3.06 7.63
C ASP A 74 12.08 -2.03 6.52
N SER A 75 11.37 -2.19 5.41
CA SER A 75 11.40 -1.31 4.25
C SER A 75 9.99 -1.14 3.70
N LEU A 76 9.47 0.07 3.83
CA LEU A 76 8.22 0.48 3.20
C LEU A 76 8.49 0.94 1.77
N ILE A 77 7.87 0.26 0.81
CA ILE A 77 7.93 0.60 -0.61
C ILE A 77 6.59 1.20 -1.02
N PHE A 78 6.63 2.45 -1.47
CA PHE A 78 5.48 3.17 -1.97
C PHE A 78 5.49 3.13 -3.50
N THR A 79 4.41 2.67 -4.12
CA THR A 79 4.28 2.63 -5.57
C THR A 79 2.98 3.26 -6.05
N MET A 80 3.07 4.23 -6.95
CA MET A 80 1.91 4.81 -7.62
C MET A 80 1.59 4.02 -8.88
N HIS A 81 0.34 3.55 -9.00
CA HIS A 81 -0.11 2.87 -10.21
C HIS A 81 -0.47 3.89 -11.30
N THR A 82 -0.05 3.62 -12.54
CA THR A 82 -0.24 4.55 -13.68
C THR A 82 -1.66 4.56 -14.24
N ASN A 83 -2.39 3.45 -14.11
CA ASN A 83 -3.82 3.39 -14.48
C ASN A 83 -4.75 3.97 -13.40
N VAL A 84 -5.89 4.49 -13.88
CA VAL A 84 -7.03 4.88 -13.05
C VAL A 84 -8.03 3.74 -12.97
N PHE A 85 -8.50 3.46 -11.76
CA PHE A 85 -9.45 2.40 -11.43
C PHE A 85 -10.80 2.98 -11.03
N GLU A 86 -11.84 2.15 -11.10
CA GLU A 86 -13.16 2.44 -10.55
C GLU A 86 -13.44 1.41 -9.46
N PHE A 87 -14.07 1.84 -8.36
CA PHE A 87 -14.51 0.91 -7.34
C PHE A 87 -15.51 -0.12 -7.88
N SER A 88 -15.46 -1.34 -7.35
CA SER A 88 -16.47 -2.35 -7.68
C SER A 88 -17.86 -1.86 -7.28
N ARG A 89 -18.89 -2.24 -8.05
CA ARG A 89 -20.28 -1.83 -7.81
C ARG A 89 -20.81 -2.22 -6.42
N VAL A 90 -20.20 -3.24 -5.81
CA VAL A 90 -20.57 -3.72 -4.47
C VAL A 90 -19.83 -2.98 -3.34
N HIS A 91 -18.83 -2.18 -3.67
CA HIS A 91 -18.01 -1.47 -2.70
C HIS A 91 -18.83 -0.42 -1.93
N GLU A 92 -18.62 -0.29 -0.62
CA GLU A 92 -19.44 0.57 0.25
C GLU A 92 -19.43 2.04 -0.17
N VAL A 93 -18.28 2.52 -0.68
CA VAL A 93 -18.12 3.86 -1.26
C VAL A 93 -19.17 4.18 -2.34
N MET A 94 -19.60 3.18 -3.13
CA MET A 94 -20.60 3.38 -4.19
C MET A 94 -21.99 3.75 -3.64
N LYS A 95 -22.24 3.47 -2.36
CA LYS A 95 -23.51 3.78 -1.67
C LYS A 95 -23.51 5.16 -1.01
N THR A 96 -22.37 5.86 -1.02
CA THR A 96 -22.27 7.19 -0.40
C THR A 96 -23.02 8.24 -1.23
N PRO A 97 -23.70 9.23 -0.60
CA PRO A 97 -24.35 10.32 -1.33
C PRO A 97 -23.38 11.04 -2.28
N TYR A 98 -22.14 11.20 -1.84
CA TYR A 98 -21.07 11.82 -2.61
C TYR A 98 -20.84 11.15 -3.98
N VAL A 99 -20.81 9.82 -4.05
CA VAL A 99 -20.61 9.07 -5.31
C VAL A 99 -21.93 8.91 -6.08
N ILE A 100 -23.07 8.84 -5.39
CA ILE A 100 -24.39 8.76 -6.03
C ILE A 100 -24.69 10.04 -6.83
N GLU A 101 -24.35 11.20 -6.29
CA GLU A 101 -24.53 12.50 -6.96
C GLU A 101 -23.71 12.62 -8.26
N ASP A 102 -22.48 12.10 -8.25
CA ASP A 102 -21.59 12.12 -9.41
C ASP A 102 -20.78 10.81 -9.45
N PRO A 103 -21.22 9.84 -10.28
CA PRO A 103 -20.57 8.53 -10.38
C PRO A 103 -19.11 8.59 -10.82
N GLU A 104 -18.67 9.66 -11.48
CA GLU A 104 -17.27 9.81 -11.88
C GLU A 104 -16.33 9.98 -10.66
N ARG A 105 -16.86 10.35 -9.49
CA ARG A 105 -16.09 10.44 -8.23
C ARG A 105 -15.60 9.09 -7.72
N SER A 106 -16.15 7.99 -8.23
CA SER A 106 -15.67 6.62 -7.95
C SER A 106 -14.35 6.27 -8.64
N TYR A 107 -13.90 7.09 -9.61
CA TYR A 107 -12.65 6.88 -10.32
C TYR A 107 -11.46 7.40 -9.51
N CYS A 108 -10.51 6.51 -9.22
CA CYS A 108 -9.36 6.79 -8.38
C CYS A 108 -8.04 6.33 -9.00
N GLY A 109 -6.99 7.10 -8.78
CA GLY A 109 -5.63 6.57 -8.84
C GLY A 109 -5.30 5.85 -7.55
N VAL A 110 -4.28 4.99 -7.57
CA VAL A 110 -3.94 4.11 -6.45
C VAL A 110 -2.46 4.24 -6.13
N ILE A 111 -2.17 4.41 -4.84
CA ILE A 111 -0.83 4.32 -4.27
C ILE A 111 -0.81 3.10 -3.35
N HIS A 112 0.08 2.15 -3.61
CA HIS A 112 0.29 0.99 -2.76
C HIS A 112 1.44 1.24 -1.79
N ILE A 113 1.29 0.72 -0.58
CA ILE A 113 2.32 0.75 0.45
C ILE A 113 2.60 -0.70 0.86
N TYR A 114 3.76 -1.21 0.48
CA TYR A 114 4.21 -2.56 0.82
C TYR A 114 5.25 -2.50 1.94
N ASN A 115 5.22 -3.47 2.85
CA ASN A 115 6.33 -3.72 3.78
C ASN A 115 7.11 -4.96 3.35
N PHE A 116 8.44 -4.82 3.31
CA PHE A 116 9.42 -5.87 3.08
C PHE A 116 10.46 -5.85 4.21
N LEU A 117 11.15 -6.97 4.44
CA LEU A 117 12.34 -6.94 5.27
C LEU A 117 13.45 -6.20 4.52
N ALA A 118 14.12 -5.25 5.17
CA ALA A 118 15.23 -4.50 4.58
C ALA A 118 16.36 -5.42 4.09
N ASP A 119 16.59 -6.54 4.80
CA ASP A 119 17.55 -7.57 4.42
C ASP A 119 17.22 -8.26 3.10
N SER A 120 15.94 -8.28 2.70
CA SER A 120 15.54 -8.81 1.39
C SER A 120 16.24 -8.05 0.27
N PHE A 121 16.32 -6.73 0.37
CA PHE A 121 17.00 -5.90 -0.61
C PHE A 121 18.51 -5.93 -0.43
N ARG A 122 19.01 -5.92 0.82
CA ARG A 122 20.45 -5.93 1.11
C ARG A 122 21.15 -7.19 0.58
N TYR A 123 20.51 -8.34 0.72
CA TYR A 123 21.06 -9.64 0.33
C TYR A 123 20.44 -10.18 -0.98
N ASN A 124 19.72 -9.34 -1.71
CA ASN A 124 19.09 -9.68 -2.99
C ASN A 124 18.23 -10.96 -2.91
N ARG A 125 17.48 -11.11 -1.81
CA ARG A 125 16.61 -12.26 -1.57
C ARG A 125 15.31 -12.11 -2.36
N MET A 126 15.40 -12.34 -3.67
CA MET A 126 14.32 -12.15 -4.64
C MET A 126 13.02 -12.92 -4.34
N ASN A 127 13.08 -13.94 -3.48
CA ASN A 127 11.94 -14.79 -3.14
C ASN A 127 11.23 -14.36 -1.86
N ASP A 128 11.72 -13.33 -1.17
CA ASP A 128 11.06 -12.81 0.04
C ASP A 128 9.76 -12.11 -0.32
N ILE A 129 8.74 -12.35 0.51
CA ILE A 129 7.39 -11.85 0.28
C ILE A 129 7.22 -10.50 0.95
N GLY A 130 6.81 -9.50 0.18
CA GLY A 130 6.31 -8.23 0.70
C GLY A 130 4.82 -8.30 0.98
N TYR A 131 4.37 -7.54 1.98
CA TYR A 131 2.97 -7.48 2.38
C TYR A 131 2.40 -6.12 2.06
N LEU A 132 1.27 -6.08 1.36
CA LEU A 132 0.52 -4.85 1.18
C LEU A 132 -0.04 -4.40 2.53
N VAL A 133 0.49 -3.30 3.06
CA VAL A 133 0.09 -2.73 4.35
C VAL A 133 -1.10 -1.80 4.17
N ALA A 134 -1.06 -0.97 3.12
CA ALA A 134 -2.11 -0.03 2.82
C ALA A 134 -2.24 0.25 1.32
N ARG A 135 -3.45 0.64 0.90
CA ARG A 135 -3.77 1.25 -0.39
C ARG A 135 -4.40 2.60 -0.17
N VAL A 136 -3.89 3.61 -0.86
CA VAL A 136 -4.46 4.97 -0.84
C VAL A 136 -5.08 5.23 -2.21
N PHE A 137 -6.37 5.56 -2.22
CA PHE A 137 -7.13 5.90 -3.41
C PHE A 137 -7.31 7.41 -3.47
N ILE A 138 -7.03 8.04 -4.61
CA ILE A 138 -7.17 9.49 -4.80
C ILE A 138 -8.10 9.76 -5.99
N ASN A 139 -9.14 10.55 -5.81
CA ASN A 139 -10.13 10.81 -6.85
C ASN A 139 -9.92 12.16 -7.60
N LYS A 140 -10.86 12.50 -8.49
CA LYS A 140 -10.80 13.71 -9.33
C LYS A 140 -10.87 15.04 -8.55
N GLU A 141 -11.29 14.99 -7.29
CA GLU A 141 -11.40 16.13 -6.36
C GLU A 141 -10.31 16.10 -5.27
N ARG A 142 -9.34 15.17 -5.36
CA ARG A 142 -8.28 14.91 -4.36
C ARG A 142 -8.80 14.43 -3.00
N PHE A 143 -10.05 13.99 -2.92
CA PHE A 143 -10.53 13.21 -1.78
C PHE A 143 -9.93 11.81 -1.83
N PHE A 144 -9.82 11.19 -0.65
CA PHE A 144 -9.05 9.98 -0.50
C PHE A 144 -9.73 8.93 0.36
N LEU A 145 -9.40 7.68 0.08
CA LEU A 145 -9.75 6.53 0.91
C LEU A 145 -8.47 5.75 1.19
N VAL A 146 -8.34 5.21 2.39
CA VAL A 146 -7.22 4.34 2.75
C VAL A 146 -7.78 2.99 3.20
N GLU A 147 -7.29 1.92 2.59
CA GLU A 147 -7.58 0.55 3.02
C GLU A 147 -6.31 -0.09 3.60
N GLY A 148 -6.38 -0.66 4.80
CA GLY A 148 -5.26 -1.35 5.45
C GLY A 148 -5.71 -2.40 6.48
N LYS A 149 -4.77 -3.18 7.02
CA LYS A 149 -5.06 -4.41 7.80
C LYS A 149 -5.43 -4.19 9.29
N HIS A 150 -5.14 -3.03 9.87
CA HIS A 150 -5.55 -2.66 11.24
C HIS A 150 -6.21 -1.28 11.26
N GLN A 151 -7.46 -1.23 10.79
CA GLN A 151 -8.28 -0.02 10.67
C GLN A 151 -8.76 0.58 11.99
N THR A 152 -8.31 0.10 13.15
CA THR A 152 -8.78 0.57 14.46
C THR A 152 -8.45 2.03 14.76
N LYS A 153 -7.56 2.68 13.97
CA LYS A 153 -7.31 4.13 14.01
C LYS A 153 -7.41 4.84 12.66
N PHE A 154 -7.91 4.19 11.60
CA PHE A 154 -8.18 4.88 10.33
C PHE A 154 -9.55 5.57 10.38
N TYR A 155 -9.63 6.67 11.13
CA TYR A 155 -10.72 7.65 11.08
C TYR A 155 -10.75 8.44 9.75
N TYR A 156 -10.09 7.95 8.71
CA TYR A 156 -9.92 8.61 7.41
C TYR A 156 -10.79 7.97 6.32
N ASN A 157 -12.05 7.68 6.65
CA ASN A 157 -13.12 7.45 5.66
C ASN A 157 -13.60 8.78 5.06
N GLN A 158 -12.68 9.68 4.69
CA GLN A 158 -13.00 10.95 4.05
C GLN A 158 -12.92 10.83 2.54
N PHE A 159 -13.55 9.78 2.00
CA PHE A 159 -13.90 9.77 0.58
C PHE A 159 -14.94 10.87 0.25
N MET A 160 -15.37 11.61 1.27
CA MET A 160 -16.13 12.85 1.25
C MET A 160 -15.62 13.75 2.41
N GLY A 161 -15.48 15.06 2.18
CA GLY A 161 -15.10 16.02 3.23
C GLY A 161 -13.97 16.93 2.79
N GLU A 162 -12.73 16.56 3.09
CA GLU A 162 -11.55 17.37 2.80
C GLU A 162 -10.59 16.67 1.83
N PRO A 163 -9.91 17.43 0.95
CA PRO A 163 -8.81 16.92 0.15
C PRO A 163 -7.68 16.39 1.04
N ILE A 164 -6.93 15.42 0.51
CA ILE A 164 -5.78 14.87 1.23
C ILE A 164 -4.79 15.99 1.61
N SER A 165 -4.50 16.09 2.91
CA SER A 165 -3.57 17.08 3.46
C SER A 165 -2.23 16.43 3.79
N GLN A 166 -1.18 17.25 3.96
CA GLN A 166 0.13 16.75 4.37
C GLN A 166 0.06 16.01 5.73
N GLN A 167 -0.79 16.46 6.65
CA GLN A 167 -0.99 15.79 7.93
C GLN A 167 -1.62 14.40 7.74
N ALA A 168 -2.62 14.27 6.86
CA ALA A 168 -3.21 12.97 6.55
C ALA A 168 -2.17 12.02 5.91
N MET A 169 -1.31 12.52 5.02
CA MET A 169 -0.22 11.72 4.45
C MET A 169 0.77 11.25 5.52
N ARG A 170 1.13 12.14 6.45
CA ARG A 170 2.02 11.81 7.58
C ARG A 170 1.40 10.72 8.45
N ASP A 171 0.13 10.86 8.81
CA ASP A 171 -0.58 9.87 9.63
C ASP A 171 -0.66 8.51 8.93
N ILE A 172 -0.85 8.48 7.60
CA ILE A 172 -0.83 7.24 6.80
C ILE A 172 0.55 6.58 6.86
N ILE A 173 1.61 7.34 6.62
CA ILE A 173 3.00 6.82 6.64
C ILE A 173 3.35 6.32 8.05
N GLU A 174 3.12 7.12 9.09
CA GLU A 174 3.40 6.70 10.47
C GLU A 174 2.58 5.48 10.89
N SER A 175 1.32 5.38 10.47
CA SER A 175 0.49 4.20 10.74
C SER A 175 1.04 2.95 10.04
N ALA A 176 1.52 3.08 8.80
CA ALA A 176 2.18 2.00 8.09
C ALA A 176 3.51 1.59 8.75
N MET A 177 4.28 2.56 9.26
CA MET A 177 5.51 2.30 10.02
C MET A 177 5.21 1.54 11.31
N ARG A 178 4.26 2.01 12.12
CA ARG A 178 3.83 1.35 13.36
C ARG A 178 3.36 -0.08 13.11
N TYR A 179 2.50 -0.27 12.10
CA TYR A 179 2.07 -1.61 11.67
C TYR A 179 3.25 -2.51 11.30
N SER A 180 4.30 -1.95 10.68
CA SER A 180 5.46 -2.73 10.24
C SER A 180 6.33 -3.16 11.41
N LEU A 181 6.52 -2.25 12.39
CA LEU A 181 7.25 -2.49 13.64
C LEU A 181 6.55 -3.52 14.55
N ASP A 182 5.21 -3.50 14.60
CA ASP A 182 4.43 -4.47 15.40
C ASP A 182 4.39 -5.87 14.75
N PHE A 183 4.92 -6.01 13.53
CA PHE A 183 4.89 -7.26 12.78
C PHE A 183 6.24 -7.97 12.86
N ASP A 184 6.34 -8.94 13.77
CA ASP A 184 7.50 -9.81 13.92
C ASP A 184 7.55 -11.00 12.93
N LEU A 185 8.76 -11.52 12.71
CA LEU A 185 8.98 -12.79 12.03
C LEU A 185 8.60 -13.94 12.95
N LEU A 186 7.61 -14.74 12.56
CA LEU A 186 7.26 -15.97 13.30
C LEU A 186 8.15 -17.12 12.84
N VAL A 187 8.71 -17.85 13.81
CA VAL A 187 9.40 -19.12 13.55
C VAL A 187 8.35 -20.13 13.08
N PRO A 188 8.55 -20.80 11.92
CA PRO A 188 7.64 -21.85 11.49
C PRO A 188 7.67 -23.02 12.49
N PRO A 189 6.54 -23.72 12.71
CA PRO A 189 6.51 -24.93 13.54
C PRO A 189 7.60 -25.94 13.16
N TYR A 190 8.32 -26.47 14.15
CA TYR A 190 9.46 -27.38 13.95
C TYR A 190 9.11 -28.58 13.04
N ASP A 191 7.92 -29.17 13.23
CA ASP A 191 7.48 -30.32 12.45
C ASP A 191 7.32 -30.06 10.95
N LEU A 192 7.17 -28.80 10.53
CA LEU A 192 7.08 -28.43 9.11
C LEU A 192 8.46 -28.27 8.46
N ILE A 193 9.54 -28.16 9.24
CA ILE A 193 10.90 -27.88 8.75
C ILE A 193 11.97 -28.87 9.22
N LYS A 194 11.59 -29.89 10.02
CA LYS A 194 12.53 -30.84 10.63
C LYS A 194 13.27 -31.74 9.64
N GLU A 195 12.73 -31.92 8.44
CA GLU A 195 13.31 -32.75 7.39
C GLU A 195 13.61 -31.88 6.16
N THR A 196 14.84 -31.95 5.67
CA THR A 196 15.29 -31.29 4.44
C THR A 196 16.12 -32.27 3.63
N SER A 197 15.98 -32.27 2.31
CA SER A 197 16.83 -33.11 1.46
C SER A 197 18.18 -32.43 1.19
N VAL A 198 19.19 -33.22 0.77
CA VAL A 198 20.49 -32.68 0.31
C VAL A 198 20.31 -31.80 -0.94
N SER A 199 19.33 -32.12 -1.80
CA SER A 199 18.98 -31.30 -2.97
C SER A 199 18.45 -29.93 -2.54
N ASP A 200 17.51 -29.90 -1.59
CA ASP A 200 16.98 -28.64 -1.04
C ASP A 200 18.10 -27.85 -0.35
N MET A 201 19.04 -28.52 0.33
CA MET A 201 20.16 -27.87 0.99
C MET A 201 21.15 -27.27 -0.02
N MET A 202 21.42 -27.97 -1.13
CA MET A 202 22.26 -27.44 -2.22
C MET A 202 21.56 -26.30 -2.95
N GLU A 203 20.28 -26.42 -3.30
CA GLU A 203 19.50 -25.32 -3.88
C GLU A 203 19.43 -24.12 -2.95
N ASN A 204 19.24 -24.33 -1.64
CA ASN A 204 19.24 -23.28 -0.63
C ASN A 204 20.63 -22.66 -0.44
N SER A 205 21.71 -23.43 -0.60
CA SER A 205 23.08 -22.92 -0.52
C SER A 205 23.47 -22.12 -1.77
N PHE A 206 23.04 -22.57 -2.96
CA PHE A 206 23.21 -21.84 -4.21
C PHE A 206 22.31 -20.60 -4.26
N ASN A 207 21.13 -20.67 -3.66
CA ASN A 207 20.21 -19.55 -3.64
C ASN A 207 20.41 -18.60 -2.46
N MET A 208 20.92 -19.02 -1.28
CA MET A 208 20.89 -18.27 0.00
C MET A 208 19.61 -17.42 0.23
N LYS A 209 18.53 -17.78 -0.47
CA LYS A 209 17.20 -17.16 -0.54
C LYS A 209 16.25 -18.07 0.19
N VAL A 210 16.54 -18.34 1.46
CA VAL A 210 15.53 -18.90 2.35
C VAL A 210 14.35 -17.92 2.31
N ARG A 211 13.20 -18.37 1.79
CA ARG A 211 11.96 -17.60 1.73
C ARG A 211 11.61 -17.13 3.14
N THR A 212 11.97 -15.91 3.49
CA THR A 212 11.69 -15.35 4.80
C THR A 212 10.40 -14.57 4.66
N ALA A 213 9.29 -15.30 4.62
CA ALA A 213 7.98 -14.67 4.68
C ALA A 213 7.64 -14.43 6.14
N LYS A 214 7.22 -13.21 6.46
CA LYS A 214 6.62 -12.81 7.75
C LYS A 214 5.48 -13.76 8.18
N ARG A 215 4.86 -14.46 7.23
CA ARG A 215 4.03 -15.67 7.43
C ARG A 215 4.43 -16.75 6.42
N LEU A 216 5.35 -17.63 6.80
CA LEU A 216 5.59 -18.90 6.11
C LEU A 216 4.34 -19.79 6.27
N GLY A 217 3.46 -19.82 5.26
CA GLY A 217 2.39 -20.83 5.17
C GLY A 217 0.98 -20.36 4.80
N PHE A 218 0.69 -19.06 4.72
CA PHE A 218 -0.67 -18.62 4.36
C PHE A 218 -0.84 -18.49 2.84
N LYS A 219 -1.38 -19.54 2.21
CA LYS A 219 -2.17 -19.39 0.98
C LYS A 219 -3.39 -18.54 1.32
N PHE A 220 -3.53 -17.39 0.67
CA PHE A 220 -4.75 -16.59 0.70
C PHE A 220 -5.85 -17.39 0.02
N GLN A 221 -6.69 -18.06 0.81
CA GLN A 221 -8.06 -18.36 0.39
C GLN A 221 -8.92 -17.26 1.00
N ALA A 222 -9.42 -16.39 0.12
CA ALA A 222 -10.58 -15.58 0.42
C ALA A 222 -11.74 -16.56 0.67
N ASP A 223 -12.08 -16.76 1.94
CA ASP A 223 -13.38 -17.16 2.50
C ASP A 223 -13.15 -17.79 3.87
N HIS A 224 -13.60 -17.09 4.92
CA HIS A 224 -14.23 -17.69 6.11
C HIS A 224 -14.71 -16.56 7.05
N ASP A 225 -15.66 -15.75 6.58
CA ASP A 225 -16.60 -15.02 7.45
C ASP A 225 -17.96 -15.75 7.44
N GLN A 226 -17.94 -17.03 7.78
CA GLN A 226 -19.13 -17.78 8.20
C GLN A 226 -18.70 -18.86 9.18
N GLN A 227 -18.59 -18.50 10.46
CA GLN A 227 -18.93 -19.36 11.61
C GLN A 227 -18.64 -18.61 12.90
N GLN A 228 -19.60 -17.80 13.33
CA GLN A 228 -19.93 -17.62 14.74
C GLN A 228 -21.35 -17.04 14.83
N LYS A 229 -22.32 -17.89 14.53
CA LYS A 229 -23.65 -17.81 15.11
C LYS A 229 -24.02 -19.20 15.59
N GLU A 230 -24.50 -19.24 16.82
CA GLU A 230 -25.27 -20.32 17.44
C GLU A 230 -24.46 -21.50 18.00
N GLY A 231 -23.84 -21.24 19.16
CA GLY A 231 -23.86 -22.18 20.27
C GLY A 231 -24.87 -21.67 21.30
N ALA A 232 -26.10 -22.20 21.23
CA ALA A 232 -27.07 -22.23 22.32
C ALA A 232 -27.18 -23.66 22.81
#